data_AF-A0A024FEY0-F1
#
_entry.id   AF-A0A024FEY0-F1
#
_cell.length_a   1.000
_cell.length_b   1.000
_cell.length_c   1.000
_cell.angle_alpha   90.00
_cell.angle_beta   90.00
_cell.angle_gamma   90.00
#
_symmetry.space_group_name_H-M   'P 1'
#
loop_
_entity.id
_entity.type
_entity.pdbx_description
1 polymer ?
#
loop_
_entity_poly.entity_id
_entity_poly.type
_entity_poly.pdbx_seq_one_letter_code
_entity_poly.pdbx_strand_id
1 'polypeptide(L)'
;MKIGEKYGKIDTLVNNAGGLGGRSRFEEMTTDFYRFIMALNLDSVFFTSRAAIPYLKKREHPSIINYTSNAGWTAGGPGARSIRNV
;
A
#
# COMPACT_ATOMS: atom_id res chain seq x y z
N MET A 1 1.94 23.99 0.37
CA MET A 1 2.25 23.96 1.83
C MET A 1 2.23 22.52 2.30
N LYS A 2 3.24 22.05 3.04
CA LYS A 2 3.29 20.66 3.53
C LYS A 2 2.47 20.50 4.82
N ILE A 3 1.85 19.33 5.03
CA ILE A 3 0.97 19.07 6.19
C ILE A 3 1.69 19.30 7.52
N GLY A 4 2.95 18.84 7.64
CA GLY A 4 3.75 18.99 8.86
C GLY A 4 4.03 20.45 9.24
N GLU A 5 4.15 21.35 8.27
CA GLU A 5 4.34 22.78 8.50
C GLU A 5 3.03 23.47 8.92
N LYS A 6 1.90 23.07 8.31
CA LYS A 6 0.60 23.71 8.53
C LYS A 6 -0.06 23.29 9.85
N TYR A 7 0.02 22.01 10.20
CA TYR A 7 -0.73 21.44 11.32
C TYR A 7 0.15 20.93 12.46
N GLY A 8 1.42 20.60 12.19
CA GLY A 8 2.40 20.17 13.21
C GLY A 8 2.15 18.79 13.84
N LYS A 9 1.00 18.16 13.59
CA LYS A 9 0.55 16.86 14.12
C LYS A 9 -0.44 16.18 13.15
N ILE A 10 -0.60 14.87 13.28
CA ILE A 10 -1.54 14.04 12.50
C ILE A 10 -2.32 13.15 13.47
N ASP A 11 -3.64 13.09 13.35
CA ASP A 11 -4.51 12.20 14.15
C ASP A 11 -4.62 10.82 13.52
N THR A 12 -4.86 10.78 12.22
CA THR A 12 -5.05 9.55 11.47
C THR A 12 -4.33 9.62 10.13
N LEU A 13 -3.62 8.55 9.79
CA LEU A 13 -3.13 8.30 8.44
C LEU A 13 -3.99 7.23 7.78
N VAL A 14 -4.47 7.50 6.57
CA VAL A 14 -5.15 6.50 5.73
C VAL A 14 -4.29 6.22 4.50
N ASN A 15 -3.69 5.04 4.46
CA ASN A 15 -2.96 4.55 3.30
C ASN A 15 -3.95 3.93 2.32
N ASN A 16 -4.54 4.77 1.47
CA ASN A 16 -5.52 4.38 0.46
C ASN A 16 -4.94 4.28 -0.96
N ALA A 17 -3.82 4.97 -1.23
CA ALA A 17 -3.19 4.94 -2.54
C ALA A 17 -2.77 3.50 -2.88
N GLY A 18 -3.26 3.00 -4.01
CA GLY A 18 -3.06 1.63 -4.45
C GLY A 18 -3.83 1.36 -5.74
N GLY A 19 -3.56 0.21 -6.34
CA GLY A 19 -4.23 -0.18 -7.57
C GLY A 19 -3.68 -1.47 -8.16
N LEU A 20 -4.49 -2.09 -9.03
CA LEU A 20 -4.10 -3.32 -9.72
C LEU A 20 -2.96 -3.12 -10.72
N GLY A 21 -2.86 -1.91 -11.31
CA GLY A 21 -1.92 -1.53 -12.37
C GLY A 21 -1.92 -2.41 -13.65
N GLY A 22 -2.67 -3.51 -13.66
CA GLY A 22 -2.81 -4.45 -14.77
C GLY A 22 -3.09 -5.86 -14.25
N ARG A 23 -3.19 -6.83 -15.16
CA ARG A 23 -3.16 -8.27 -14.83
C ARG A 23 -2.07 -8.91 -15.66
N SER A 24 -1.25 -9.73 -15.01
CA SER A 24 -0.24 -10.56 -15.67
C SER A 24 -0.25 -11.92 -15.02
N ARG A 25 -0.17 -12.98 -15.83
CA ARG A 25 0.16 -14.30 -15.31
C ARG A 25 1.52 -14.24 -14.62
N PHE A 26 1.71 -15.06 -13.60
CA PHE A 26 2.91 -14.99 -12.76
C PHE A 26 4.18 -15.25 -13.57
N GLU A 27 4.14 -16.25 -14.46
CA GLU A 27 5.22 -16.67 -15.34
C GLU A 27 5.54 -15.68 -16.47
N GLU A 28 4.59 -14.80 -16.81
CA GLU A 28 4.74 -13.77 -17.84
C GLU A 28 5.06 -12.38 -17.24
N MET A 29 5.01 -12.27 -15.90
CA MET A 29 5.16 -10.99 -15.22
C MET A 29 6.58 -10.45 -15.36
N THR A 30 6.70 -9.28 -15.99
CA THR A 30 7.99 -8.60 -16.05
C THR A 30 8.39 -8.09 -14.67
N THR A 31 9.69 -8.11 -14.38
CA THR A 31 10.21 -7.57 -13.12
C THR A 31 9.89 -6.09 -12.93
N ASP A 32 9.82 -5.32 -14.01
CA ASP A 32 9.48 -3.90 -13.95
C ASP A 32 8.02 -3.68 -13.59
N PHE A 33 7.10 -4.49 -14.14
CA PHE A 33 5.69 -4.45 -13.74
C PHE A 33 5.52 -4.82 -12.26
N TYR A 34 6.20 -5.89 -11.81
CA TYR A 34 6.21 -6.27 -10.40
C TYR A 34 6.70 -5.13 -9.51
N ARG A 35 7.86 -4.55 -9.81
CA ARG A 35 8.44 -3.42 -9.04
C ARG A 35 7.51 -2.22 -9.01
N PHE A 36 6.87 -1.88 -10.13
CA PHE A 36 5.90 -0.80 -10.18
C PHE A 36 4.70 -1.07 -9.24
N ILE A 37 4.13 -2.28 -9.26
CA ILE A 37 3.02 -2.65 -8.38
C ILE A 37 3.41 -2.67 -6.91
N MET A 38 4.61 -3.16 -6.58
CA MET A 38 5.12 -3.16 -5.21
C MET A 38 5.40 -1.73 -4.72
N ALA A 39 5.97 -0.88 -5.57
CA ALA A 39 6.19 0.53 -5.24
C ALA A 39 4.87 1.24 -4.94
N LEU A 40 3.83 0.99 -5.75
CA LEU A 40 2.51 1.59 -5.59
C LEU A 40 1.77 1.07 -4.34
N ASN A 41 1.77 -0.24 -4.09
CA ASN A 41 0.87 -0.85 -3.10
C ASN A 41 1.53 -1.18 -1.75
N LEU A 42 2.86 -1.30 -1.69
CA LEU A 42 3.57 -1.64 -0.46
C LEU A 42 4.53 -0.54 -0.04
N ASP A 43 5.42 -0.10 -0.93
CA ASP A 43 6.42 0.91 -0.58
C ASP A 43 5.75 2.25 -0.22
N SER A 44 4.69 2.63 -0.94
CA SER A 44 3.91 3.83 -0.65
C SER A 44 3.38 3.83 0.79
N VAL A 45 2.84 2.69 1.26
CA VAL A 45 2.33 2.49 2.62
C VAL A 45 3.45 2.63 3.63
N PHE A 46 4.58 1.96 3.38
CA PHE A 46 5.74 1.99 4.27
C PHE A 46 6.33 3.40 4.39
N PHE A 47 6.64 4.05 3.28
CA PHE A 47 7.30 5.35 3.28
C PHE A 47 6.39 6.44 3.83
N THR A 48 5.11 6.43 3.48
CA THR A 48 4.13 7.40 4.02
C THR A 48 3.96 7.23 5.51
N SER A 49 3.81 5.99 5.99
CA SER A 49 3.70 5.69 7.42
C SER A 49 4.96 6.14 8.16
N ARG A 50 6.14 5.80 7.65
CA ARG A 50 7.43 6.21 8.26
C ARG A 50 7.56 7.73 8.37
N ALA A 51 7.17 8.47 7.33
CA ALA A 51 7.19 9.92 7.35
C ALA A 51 6.13 10.53 8.30
N ALA A 52 4.99 9.86 8.48
CA ALA A 52 3.91 10.33 9.35
C ALA A 52 4.15 10.06 10.85
N ILE A 53 4.90 8.99 11.20
CA ILE A 53 5.14 8.56 12.60
C ILE A 53 5.55 9.71 13.53
N PRO A 54 6.51 10.61 13.18
CA PRO A 54 6.90 11.72 14.06
C PRO A 54 5.75 12.66 14.42
N TYR A 55 4.76 12.81 13.54
CA TYR A 55 3.59 13.67 13.74
C TYR A 55 2.45 12.94 14.45
N LEU A 56 2.29 11.64 14.18
CA LEU A 56 1.34 10.76 14.85
C LEU A 56 1.69 10.59 16.34
N LYS A 57 2.97 10.43 16.67
CA LYS A 57 3.47 10.31 18.06
C LYS A 57 3.16 11.53 18.96
N LYS A 58 2.74 12.67 18.38
CA LYS A 58 2.32 13.86 19.12
C LYS A 58 0.86 13.80 19.58
N ARG A 59 0.12 12.76 19.19
CA ARG A 59 -1.26 12.51 19.61
C ARG A 59 -1.30 11.42 20.65
N GLU A 60 -2.30 11.50 21.52
CA GLU A 60 -2.56 10.49 22.56
C GLU A 60 -3.12 9.19 21.96
N HIS A 61 -3.95 9.30 20.93
CA HIS A 61 -4.60 8.17 20.26
C HIS A 61 -4.44 8.23 18.73
N PRO A 62 -3.21 8.09 18.21
CA PRO A 62 -2.98 8.08 16.78
C PRO A 62 -3.47 6.79 16.13
N SER A 63 -3.91 6.84 14.87
CA SER A 63 -4.29 5.65 14.11
C SER A 63 -3.70 5.64 12.70
N ILE A 64 -3.41 4.43 12.21
CA ILE A 64 -3.04 4.17 10.81
C ILE A 64 -4.04 3.15 10.26
N ILE A 65 -4.67 3.47 9.14
CA ILE A 65 -5.60 2.60 8.42
C ILE A 65 -4.98 2.25 7.08
N ASN A 66 -4.79 0.95 6.81
CA ASN A 66 -4.30 0.46 5.53
C ASN A 66 -5.46 -0.10 4.72
N TYR A 67 -5.68 0.44 3.52
CA TYR A 67 -6.68 -0.08 2.60
C TYR A 67 -6.10 -1.27 1.85
N THR A 68 -6.63 -2.46 2.11
CA THR A 68 -6.18 -3.72 1.49
C THR A 68 -7.30 -4.30 0.63
N SER A 69 -7.05 -5.47 0.04
CA SER A 69 -8.01 -6.18 -0.79
C SER A 69 -8.15 -7.63 -0.33
N ASN A 70 -9.34 -8.20 -0.48
CA ASN A 70 -9.57 -9.65 -0.37
C ASN A 70 -8.63 -10.45 -1.30
N ALA A 71 -8.18 -9.84 -2.41
CA ALA A 71 -7.20 -10.45 -3.30
C ALA A 71 -5.85 -10.75 -2.61
N GLY A 72 -5.47 -10.00 -1.56
CA GLY A 72 -4.27 -10.30 -0.77
C GLY A 72 -4.39 -11.59 0.05
N TRP A 73 -5.61 -12.04 0.30
CA TRP A 73 -5.91 -13.30 1.01
C TRP A 73 -6.25 -14.45 0.05
N THR A 74 -7.00 -14.15 -1.01
CA THR A 74 -7.59 -15.15 -1.93
C THR A 74 -6.93 -15.21 -3.30
N ALA A 75 -5.83 -14.48 -3.50
CA ALA A 75 -5.09 -14.38 -4.76
C ALA A 75 -5.89 -13.80 -5.95
N GLY A 76 -7.01 -13.10 -5.72
CA GLY A 76 -7.58 -12.14 -6.68
C GLY A 76 -8.18 -12.71 -7.97
N GLY A 77 -8.40 -14.02 -8.05
CA GLY A 77 -9.04 -14.69 -9.19
C GLY A 77 -8.07 -15.07 -10.33
N PRO A 78 -8.60 -15.38 -11.54
CA PRO A 78 -7.78 -15.82 -12.66
C PRO A 78 -6.70 -14.81 -13.07
N GLY A 79 -5.47 -15.30 -13.27
CA GLY A 79 -4.32 -14.49 -13.65
C GLY A 79 -3.45 -13.99 -12.48
N ALA A 80 -3.93 -14.04 -11.24
CA ALA A 80 -3.16 -13.61 -10.06
C ALA A 80 -2.65 -14.77 -9.18
N ARG A 81 -2.96 -16.03 -9.56
CA ARG A 81 -2.44 -17.25 -8.92
C ARG A 81 -1.15 -17.71 -9.60
N SER A 82 -0.15 -18.10 -8.79
CA SER A 82 1.15 -18.61 -9.27
C SER A 82 1.10 -20.02 -9.85
N ILE A 83 0.10 -20.82 -9.44
CA ILE A 83 -0.11 -22.19 -9.92
C ILE A 83 -1.58 -22.39 -10.31
N ARG A 84 -1.83 -22.99 -11.48
CA ARG A 84 -3.16 -23.46 -11.87
C ARG A 84 -3.44 -24.76 -11.12
N ASN A 85 -4.52 -24.78 -10.33
CA ASN A 85 -5.13 -25.96 -9.72
C ASN A 85 -4.22 -26.76 -8.76
N VAL A 86 -4.19 -26.32 -7.51
CA VAL A 86 -4.34 -27.22 -6.35
C VAL A 86 -5.46 -26.68 -5.48
#